data_AF-A0A519BHV4-F1
#
_entry.id   AF-A0A519BHV4-F1
#
_cell.length_a   1.000
_cell.length_b   1.000
_cell.length_c   1.000
_cell.angle_alpha   90.00
_cell.angle_beta   90.00
_cell.angle_gamma   90.00
#
_symmetry.space_group_name_H-M   'P 1'
#
loop_
_entity.id
_entity.type
_entity.pdbx_description
1 polymer ?
#
loop_
_entity_poly.entity_id
_entity_poly.type
_entity_poly.pdbx_seq_one_letter_code
_entity_poly.pdbx_strand_id
1 'polypeptide(L)'
;MSTVYEKVANQRKDYINRASLRMVNDSQVIVLEDLNIKGMVKNRHLSKSISDVSWGMFTDQLKYKADWYGRDIFKVNRFYLSSKTCN
;
A
#
# COMPACT_ATOMS: atom_id res chain seq x y z
N MET A 1 26.38 -13.21 -3.58
CA MET A 1 25.66 -12.18 -2.78
C MET A 1 24.23 -11.99 -3.30
N SER A 2 23.43 -13.05 -3.43
CA SER A 2 22.09 -12.98 -4.05
C SER A 2 20.97 -13.50 -3.14
N THR A 3 21.24 -14.51 -2.31
CA THR A 3 20.23 -15.19 -1.49
C THR A 3 19.61 -14.32 -0.40
N VAL A 4 20.37 -13.40 0.21
CA VAL A 4 19.85 -12.53 1.28
C VAL A 4 18.90 -11.46 0.72
N TYR A 5 19.26 -10.81 -0.39
CA TYR A 5 18.41 -9.81 -1.04
C TYR A 5 17.12 -10.44 -1.58
N GLU A 6 17.21 -11.64 -2.14
CA GLU A 6 16.06 -12.41 -2.60
C GLU A 6 15.13 -12.80 -1.43
N LYS A 7 15.69 -13.25 -0.30
CA LYS A 7 14.91 -13.57 0.90
C LYS A 7 14.15 -12.37 1.44
N VAL A 8 14.80 -11.21 1.50
CA VAL A 8 14.17 -9.95 1.94
C VAL A 8 13.06 -9.52 0.96
N ALA A 9 13.29 -9.63 -0.35
CA ALA A 9 12.29 -9.32 -1.36
C ALA A 9 11.06 -10.25 -1.25
N ASN A 10 11.30 -11.55 -1.04
CA ASN A 10 10.23 -12.54 -0.87
C ASN A 10 9.43 -12.31 0.40
N GLN A 11 10.09 -12.00 1.53
CA GLN A 11 9.39 -11.64 2.78
C GLN A 11 8.54 -10.39 2.61
N ARG A 12 9.05 -9.37 1.91
CA ARG A 12 8.28 -8.14 1.64
C ARG A 12 7.06 -8.45 0.77
N LYS A 13 7.23 -9.24 -0.29
CA LYS A 13 6.13 -9.65 -1.18
C LYS A 13 5.06 -10.46 -0.44
N ASP A 14 5.48 -11.37 0.43
CA ASP A 14 4.59 -12.17 1.26
C ASP A 14 3.83 -11.33 2.30
N TYR A 15 4.51 -10.39 2.96
CA TYR A 15 3.85 -9.43 3.86
C TYR A 15 2.76 -8.62 3.14
N ILE A 16 3.09 -8.07 1.97
CA ILE A 16 2.15 -7.27 1.16
C ILE A 16 0.98 -8.13 0.69
N ASN A 17 1.23 -9.40 0.36
CA ASN A 17 0.18 -10.34 -0.01
C ASN A 17 -0.80 -10.61 1.12
N ARG A 18 -0.29 -10.86 2.32
CA ARG A 18 -1.12 -11.12 3.51
C ARG A 18 -1.89 -9.87 3.93
N ALA A 19 -1.25 -8.71 3.93
CA ALA A 19 -1.89 -7.44 4.27
C ALA A 19 -3.02 -7.06 3.30
N SER A 20 -2.76 -7.14 1.98
CA SER A 20 -3.78 -6.83 0.96
C SER A 20 -4.95 -7.80 0.98
N LEU A 21 -4.68 -9.10 1.18
CA LEU A 21 -5.74 -10.11 1.28
C LEU A 21 -6.63 -9.86 2.50
N ARG A 22 -6.03 -9.56 3.66
CA ARG A 22 -6.77 -9.24 4.88
C ARG A 22 -7.69 -8.04 4.67
N MET A 23 -7.21 -6.96 4.07
CA MET A 23 -8.04 -5.77 3.79
C MET A 23 -9.23 -6.07 2.88
N VAL A 24 -9.00 -6.82 1.80
CA VAL A 24 -10.05 -7.19 0.83
C VAL A 24 -11.09 -8.15 1.43
N ASN A 25 -10.68 -8.98 2.39
CA ASN A 25 -11.59 -9.89 3.07
C ASN A 25 -12.41 -9.17 4.16
N ASP A 26 -11.77 -8.32 4.96
CA ASP A 26 -12.39 -7.64 6.09
C ASP A 26 -13.26 -6.45 5.65
N SER A 27 -13.02 -5.88 4.46
CA SER A 27 -13.69 -4.68 3.96
C SER A 27 -14.47 -4.94 2.68
N GLN A 28 -15.73 -4.50 2.63
CA GLN A 28 -16.53 -4.52 1.40
C GLN A 28 -16.15 -3.39 0.44
N VAL A 29 -15.76 -2.24 1.00
CA VAL A 29 -15.33 -1.05 0.27
C VAL A 29 -13.98 -0.60 0.81
N ILE A 30 -13.00 -0.40 -0.07
CA ILE A 30 -11.68 0.07 0.31
C ILE A 30 -11.47 1.48 -0.25
N VAL A 31 -11.19 2.42 0.63
CA VAL A 31 -10.87 3.80 0.26
C VAL A 31 -9.35 3.98 0.30
N LEU A 32 -8.76 4.31 -0.84
CA LEU A 32 -7.34 4.63 -0.96
C LEU A 32 -7.16 6.13 -1.12
N GLU A 33 -6.42 6.74 -0.20
CA GLU A 33 -6.02 8.14 -0.33
C GLU A 33 -5.01 8.30 -1.49
N ASP A 34 -5.19 9.35 -2.29
CA ASP A 34 -4.20 9.76 -3.29
C ASP A 34 -2.96 10.39 -2.62
N LEU A 35 -2.14 9.54 -2.02
CA LEU A 35 -0.84 9.91 -1.49
C LEU A 35 0.12 10.17 -2.66
N ASN A 36 0.79 11.32 -2.65
CA ASN A 36 1.86 11.61 -3.62
C ASN A 36 3.12 10.79 -3.26
N ILE A 37 3.08 9.48 -3.49
CA ILE A 37 4.17 8.53 -3.18
C ILE A 37 5.48 9.03 -3.78
N LYS A 38 5.46 9.52 -5.03
CA LYS A 38 6.64 10.07 -5.71
C LYS A 38 7.23 11.26 -4.95
N GLY A 39 6.40 12.15 -4.42
CA GLY A 39 6.83 13.27 -3.58
C GLY A 39 7.32 12.84 -2.21
N MET A 40 6.69 11.85 -1.61
CA MET A 40 7.07 11.37 -0.26
C MET A 40 8.38 10.57 -0.29
N VAL A 41 8.66 9.82 -1.36
CA VAL A 41 9.95 9.13 -1.57
C VAL A 41 11.09 10.14 -1.79
N LYS A 42 10.80 11.37 -2.27
CA LYS A 42 11.80 12.44 -2.34
C LYS A 42 12.14 13.06 -0.99
N ASN A 43 11.29 12.88 0.03
CA ASN A 43 11.57 13.35 1.39
C ASN A 43 12.60 12.41 2.04
N ARG A 44 13.83 12.89 2.24
CA ARG A 44 14.95 12.10 2.79
C ARG A 44 14.66 11.46 4.15
N HIS A 45 13.78 12.05 4.95
CA HIS A 45 13.41 11.50 6.26
C HIS A 45 12.41 10.34 6.17
N LEU A 46 11.57 10.32 5.14
CA LEU A 46 10.49 9.34 4.96
C LEU A 46 10.76 8.36 3.81
N SER A 47 11.74 8.64 2.98
CA SER A 47 12.01 7.89 1.75
C SER A 47 12.31 6.41 2.03
N LYS A 48 13.09 6.13 3.07
CA LYS A 48 13.46 4.77 3.47
C LYS A 48 12.25 3.97 3.94
N SER A 49 11.50 4.50 4.91
CA SER A 49 10.32 3.82 5.45
C SER A 49 9.28 3.56 4.37
N ILE A 50 8.99 4.54 3.50
CA ILE A 50 8.02 4.39 2.40
C ILE A 50 8.47 3.35 1.37
N SER A 51 9.77 3.35 1.03
CA SER A 51 10.33 2.37 0.11
C SER A 51 10.32 0.96 0.70
N ASP A 52 10.58 0.84 2.01
CA ASP A 52 10.57 -0.44 2.72
C ASP A 52 9.18 -1.09 2.73
N VAL A 53 8.10 -0.30 2.85
CA VAL A 53 6.71 -0.81 2.78
C VAL A 53 6.26 -1.07 1.33
N SER A 54 7.00 -0.59 0.32
CA SER A 54 6.71 -0.79 -1.11
C SER A 54 5.27 -0.43 -1.48
N TRP A 55 4.86 0.79 -1.13
CA TRP A 55 3.49 1.31 -1.26
C TRP A 55 2.88 1.19 -2.66
N GLY A 56 3.70 1.33 -3.72
CA GLY A 56 3.26 1.11 -5.10
C GLY A 56 2.80 -0.33 -5.33
N MET A 57 3.64 -1.31 -4.97
CA MET A 57 3.31 -2.73 -5.10
C MET A 57 2.12 -3.14 -4.24
N PHE A 58 1.97 -2.53 -3.05
CA PHE A 58 0.81 -2.74 -2.20
C PHE A 58 -0.48 -2.25 -2.86
N THR A 59 -0.46 -1.04 -3.43
CA THR A 59 -1.61 -0.47 -4.15
C THR A 59 -2.01 -1.35 -5.34
N ASP A 60 -1.03 -1.85 -6.09
CA ASP A 60 -1.27 -2.72 -7.25
C ASP A 60 -1.87 -4.08 -6.83
N GLN A 61 -1.32 -4.71 -5.78
CA GLN A 61 -1.88 -5.95 -5.25
C GLN A 61 -3.30 -5.77 -4.70
N LEU A 62 -3.57 -4.66 -4.03
CA LEU A 62 -4.88 -4.38 -3.47
C LEU A 62 -5.91 -4.16 -4.58
N LYS A 63 -5.56 -3.44 -5.65
CA LYS A 63 -6.39 -3.29 -6.85
C LYS A 63 -6.71 -4.61 -7.51
N TYR A 64 -5.68 -5.40 -7.80
CA TYR A 64 -5.85 -6.71 -8.43
C TYR A 64 -6.74 -7.64 -7.58
N LYS A 65 -6.55 -7.68 -6.26
CA LYS A 65 -7.36 -8.52 -5.38
C LYS A 65 -8.77 -7.99 -5.20
N ALA A 66 -8.96 -6.70 -5.07
CA ALA A 66 -10.32 -6.15 -4.98
C ALA A 66 -11.12 -6.49 -6.23
N ASP A 67 -10.54 -6.35 -7.42
CA ASP A 67 -11.16 -6.76 -8.68
C ASP A 67 -11.51 -8.26 -8.67
N TRP A 68 -10.57 -9.11 -8.24
CA TRP A 68 -10.77 -10.55 -8.19
C TRP A 68 -11.86 -11.00 -7.20
N TYR A 69 -12.01 -10.29 -6.08
CA TYR A 69 -13.00 -10.58 -5.03
C TYR A 69 -14.27 -9.73 -5.15
N GLY A 70 -14.43 -8.96 -6.24
CA GLY A 70 -15.60 -8.10 -6.46
C GLY A 70 -15.79 -7.01 -5.39
N ARG A 71 -14.70 -6.42 -4.91
CA ARG A 71 -14.71 -5.30 -3.96
C ARG A 71 -14.51 -3.97 -4.69
N ASP A 72 -15.21 -2.95 -4.24
CA ASP A 72 -15.04 -1.61 -4.77
C ASP A 72 -13.84 -0.90 -4.13
N ILE A 73 -12.97 -0.34 -4.98
CA ILE A 73 -11.90 0.57 -4.56
C ILE A 73 -12.23 1.97 -5.02
N PHE A 74 -12.33 2.88 -4.05
CA PHE A 74 -12.45 4.30 -4.32
C PHE A 74 -11.13 4.98 -4.03
N LYS A 75 -10.58 5.66 -5.04
CA LYS A 75 -9.41 6.52 -4.85
C LYS A 75 -9.90 7.92 -4.48
N VAL A 76 -9.74 8.31 -3.22
CA VAL A 76 -10.16 9.63 -2.75
C VAL A 76 -9.07 10.65 -3.04
N ASN A 77 -9.49 11.80 -3.55
CA ASN A 77 -8.60 12.89 -3.91
C ASN A 77 -7.86 13.44 -2.67
N ARG A 78 -6.58 13.74 -2.84
CA ARG A 78 -5.63 14.27 -1.84
C ARG A 78 -6.13 15.48 -1.02
N PHE A 79 -7.11 16.23 -1.52
CA PHE A 79 -7.69 17.39 -0.83
C PHE A 79 -8.83 17.04 0.13
N TYR A 80 -9.20 15.76 0.26
CA TYR A 80 -10.08 15.33 1.34
C TYR A 80 -9.30 15.37 2.67
N LEU A 81 -9.73 16.20 3.63
CA LEU A 81 -9.12 16.29 4.96
C LEU A 81 -9.40 15.00 5.76
N SER A 82 -8.59 13.96 5.58
CA SER A 82 -8.59 12.77 6.44
C SER A 82 -7.47 12.78 7.48
N SER A 83 -6.34 13.42 7.17
CA SER A 83 -5.12 13.41 8.01
C SER A 83 -5.13 14.47 9.13
N LYS A 84 -6.24 15.17 9.34
CA LYS A 84 -6.49 16.05 10.49
C LYS A 84 -7.73 15.61 11.27
N THR A 85 -7.70 14.40 11.79
CA THR A 85 -8.52 14.05 12.95
C THR A 85 -7.58 13.44 13.97
N CYS A 86 -7.07 14.30 14.86
CA CYS A 86 -6.50 13.82 16.11
C CYS A 86 -7.65 13.17 16.89
N ASN A 87 -7.47 11.92 17.28
CA ASN A 87 -8.27 11.26 18.31
C ASN A 87 -7.43 11.22 19.59
#